data_AF-A0A8S2TJR5-F1
#
_entry.id   AF-A0A8S2TJR5-F1
#
_cell.length_a   1.000
_cell.length_b   1.000
_cell.length_c   1.000
_cell.angle_alpha   90.00
_cell.angle_beta   90.00
_cell.angle_gamma   90.00
#
_symmetry.space_group_name_H-M   'P 1'
#
loop_
_entity.id
_entity.type
_entity.pdbx_description
1 polymer ?
#
loop_
_entity_poly.entity_id
_entity_poly.type
_entity_poly.pdbx_seq_one_letter_code
_entity_poly.pdbx_strand_id
1 'polypeptide(L)' 'MQVVGYGVEGSKRYWLCKNSWGEQWGEKGYIRMKRGENMCGIANAVVQVAYKKAIDTTELYTTSTTQSHATS' A
#
# COMPACT_ATOMS: atom_id res chain seq x y z
N MET A 1 10.59 7.72 6.65
CA MET A 1 9.85 6.60 7.29
C MET A 1 8.53 6.41 6.54
N GLN A 2 8.21 5.18 6.14
CA GLN A 2 6.97 4.86 5.43
C GLN A 2 6.30 3.64 6.06
N VAL A 3 4.99 3.70 6.34
CA VAL A 3 4.22 2.52 6.73
C VAL A 3 3.97 1.68 5.48
N VAL A 4 4.41 0.43 5.50
CA VAL A 4 4.29 -0.50 4.36
C VAL A 4 3.40 -1.71 4.66
N GLY A 5 3.02 -1.88 5.92
CA GLY A 5 2.16 -2.97 6.34
C GLY A 5 1.82 -2.91 7.82
N TYR A 6 1.12 -3.94 8.29
CA TYR A 6 0.75 -4.13 9.67
C TYR A 6 0.64 -5.63 9.96
N GLY A 7 0.67 -5.99 11.24
CA GLY A 7 0.54 -7.37 11.65
C GLY A 7 0.25 -7.54 13.13
N VAL A 8 0.31 -8.80 13.55
CA VAL A 8 0.17 -9.24 14.94
C VAL A 8 1.21 -10.32 15.18
N GLU A 9 1.96 -10.20 16.27
CA GLU A 9 2.87 -11.22 16.77
C GLU A 9 2.48 -11.55 18.21
N GLY A 10 1.93 -12.74 18.43
CA GLY A 10 1.28 -13.09 19.69
C GLY A 10 0.12 -12.13 20.00
N SER A 11 0.21 -11.40 21.11
CA SER A 11 -0.76 -10.36 21.50
C SER A 11 -0.37 -8.95 21.04
N LYS A 12 0.80 -8.76 20.41
CA LYS A 12 1.33 -7.44 20.05
C LYS A 12 0.96 -7.10 18.61
N ARG A 13 0.14 -6.05 18.44
CA ARG A 13 -0.16 -5.45 17.14
C ARG A 13 0.94 -4.47 16.75
N TYR A 14 1.35 -4.48 15.48
CA TYR A 14 2.37 -3.56 14.98
C TYR A 14 2.02 -2.94 13.61
N TRP A 15 2.64 -1.80 13.34
CA TRP A 15 2.89 -1.24 12.01
C TRP A 15 4.26 -1.70 11.55
N LEU A 16 4.37 -2.17 10.30
CA LEU A 16 5.65 -2.40 9.65
C LEU A 16 6.06 -1.12 8.92
N CYS A 17 7.20 -0.57 9.30
CA CYS A 17 7.69 0.69 8.75
C CYS A 17 9.04 0.48 8.05
N LYS A 18 9.15 0.96 6.81
CA LYS A 18 10.41 1.02 6.07
C LYS A 18 11.16 2.30 6.44
N ASN A 19 12.42 2.16 6.83
CA ASN A 19 13.30 3.27 7.14
C ASN A 19 14.19 3.62 5.93
N SER A 20 14.92 4.73 6.02
CA SER A 20 15.79 5.26 4.96
C SER A 20 17.29 5.15 5.30
N TRP A 21 17.67 4.33 6.28
CA TRP A 21 19.05 4.19 6.76
C TRP A 21 19.78 2.97 6.21
N GLY A 22 19.32 2.46 5.06
CA GLY A 22 19.88 1.27 4.41
C GLY A 22 19.41 -0.05 5.04
N GLU A 23 19.73 -1.15 4.37
CA GLU A 23 19.27 -2.49 4.76
C GLU A 23 20.05 -3.07 5.96
N GLN A 24 21.23 -2.56 6.26
CA GLN A 24 22.02 -3.04 7.40
C GLN A 24 21.44 -2.63 8.75
N TRP A 25 20.50 -1.69 8.78
CA TRP A 25 19.86 -1.23 10.01
C TRP A 25 18.60 -2.02 10.33
N GLY A 26 18.40 -2.37 11.59
CA GLY A 26 17.17 -2.99 12.08
C GLY A 26 16.85 -4.32 11.38
N GLU A 27 15.59 -4.52 11.03
CA GLU A 27 15.11 -5.74 10.36
C GLU A 27 15.23 -5.58 8.84
N LYS A 28 16.46 -5.58 8.31
CA LYS A 28 16.73 -5.36 6.87
C LYS A 28 16.23 -4.01 6.35
N GLY A 29 16.42 -2.94 7.14
CA GLY A 29 15.93 -1.59 6.85
C GLY A 29 14.52 -1.29 7.37
N TYR A 30 13.90 -2.22 8.11
CA TYR A 30 12.55 -2.07 8.65
C TYR A 30 12.53 -2.02 10.18
N ILE A 31 11.42 -1.52 10.72
CA ILE A 31 11.08 -1.54 12.15
C ILE A 31 9.60 -1.88 12.33
N ARG A 32 9.29 -2.58 13.43
CA ARG A 32 7.93 -2.84 13.88
C ARG A 32 7.56 -1.87 15.01
N MET A 33 6.60 -0.98 14.76
CA MET A 33 6.12 0.02 15.73
C MET A 33 4.82 -0.45 16.37
N LYS A 34 4.68 -0.33 17.70
CA LYS A 34 3.45 -0.72 18.41
C LYS A 34 2.22 -0.01 17.85
N ARG A 35 1.19 -0.78 17.49
CA ARG A 35 -0.04 -0.28 16.87
C ARG A 35 -1.20 -0.29 17.85
N GLY A 36 -1.95 0.82 17.85
CA GLY A 36 -3.14 1.02 18.70
C GLY A 36 -2.92 1.96 19.89
N GLU A 37 -1.72 2.50 20.07
CA GLU A 37 -1.39 3.41 21.19
C GLU A 37 -0.76 4.73 20.72
N ASN A 38 -0.83 5.03 19.42
CA ASN A 38 -0.18 6.19 18.81
C ASN A 38 1.29 6.36 19.26
N MET A 39 2.01 5.24 19.34
CA MET A 39 3.39 5.21 19.80
C MET A 39 4.26 6.19 19.02
N CYS A 40 5.02 7.03 19.72
CA CYS A 40 5.86 8.09 19.14
C CYS A 40 5.11 9.08 18.22
N GLY A 41 3.79 9.22 18.37
CA GLY A 41 2.97 10.10 17.54
C GLY A 41 2.84 9.64 16.09
N ILE A 42 3.06 8.35 15.79
CA ILE A 42 3.07 7.82 14.41
C ILE A 42 1.76 8.11 13.65
N ALA A 43 0.63 8.30 14.35
CA ALA A 43 -0.66 8.57 13.74
C ALA A 43 -0.98 10.08 13.61
N ASN A 44 -0.10 11.00 14.04
CA ASN A 44 -0.40 12.43 14.07
C ASN A 44 -0.35 13.10 12.69
N ALA A 45 0.58 12.69 11.83
CA ALA A 45 0.89 13.34 10.56
C ALA A 45 0.98 12.34 9.40
N VAL A 46 -0.06 11.52 9.26
CA VAL A 46 -0.13 10.54 8.18
C VAL A 46 -0.55 11.25 6.90
N VAL A 47 0.26 11.11 5.86
CA VAL A 47 0.00 11.66 4.53
C VAL A 47 0.08 10.54 3.50
N GLN A 48 -0.85 10.55 2.54
CA GLN A 48 -0.86 9.65 1.39
C GLN A 48 -1.07 10.46 0.11
N VAL A 49 -0.45 10.04 -0.98
CA VAL A 49 -0.68 10.63 -2.30
C VAL A 49 -1.80 9.84 -2.96
N ALA A 50 -2.90 10.51 -3.29
CA ALA A 50 -3.93 9.93 -4.13
C ALA A 50 -3.51 10.05 -5.60
N TYR A 51 -3.50 8.94 -6.33
CA TYR A 51 -3.39 8.96 -7.78
C TYR A 51 -4.61 8.25 -8.38
N LYS A 52 -5.10 8.78 -9.50
CA LYS A 52 -6.13 8.10 -10.28
C LYS A 52 -5.40 7.08 -11.16
N LYS A 53 -5.82 5.81 -11.10
CA LYS A 53 -5.41 4.84 -12.11
C LYS A 53 -5.94 5.35 -13.45
N ALA A 54 -5.07 5.51 -14.44
CA ALA A 54 -5.52 5.79 -15.80
C ALA A 54 -6.47 4.65 -16.22
N ILE A 55 -7.66 5.01 -16.69
CA ILE A 55 -8.56 4.04 -17.30
C ILE A 55 -7.87 3.59 -18.59
N ASP A 56 -7.58 2.30 -18.69
CA ASP A 56 -7.10 1.74 -19.95
C ASP A 56 -8.27 1.70 -20.93
N THR A 57 -8.34 2.68 -21.82
CA THR A 57 -9.39 2.77 -22.85
C THR A 57 -9.30 1.63 -23.88
N THR A 58 -8.21 0.86 -23.88
CA THR A 58 -8.02 -0.30 -24.77
C THR A 58 -9.00 -1.43 -24.42
N GLU A 59 -9.30 -1.66 -23.14
CA GLU A 59 -10.31 -2.67 -22.71
C GLU A 59 -11.74 -2.25 -23.09
N LEU A 60 -12.04 -0.95 -23.00
CA LEU A 60 -13.35 -0.40 -23.38
C LEU A 60 -13.60 -0.52 -24.89
N TYR A 61 -12.58 -0.24 -25.72
CA TYR A 61 -12.67 -0.37 -27.17
C TYR A 61 -12.78 -1.83 -27.64
N THR A 62 -12.13 -2.75 -26.93
CA THR A 62 -12.22 -4.19 -27.24
C THR A 62 -13.62 -4.72 -26.95
N THR A 63 -14.23 -4.32 -25.82
CA THR A 63 -15.59 -4.72 -25.45
C THR A 63 -16.65 -4.18 -26.42
N SER A 64 -16.48 -2.96 -26.95
CA SER A 64 -17.41 -2.40 -27.95
C SER A 64 -17.30 -3.06 -29.32
N THR A 65 -16.14 -3.63 -29.67
CA THR A 65 -15.90 -4.20 -31.01
C THR A 65 -16.34 -5.67 -31.09
N THR A 66 -16.35 -6.43 -29.99
CA THR A 66 -16.81 -7.83 -30.01
C THR A 66 -18.32 -7.99 -30.18
N GLN A 67 -19.15 -6.96 -29.93
CA GLN A 67 -20.60 -7.03 -30.14
C GLN A 67 -21.06 -6.79 -31.58
N SER A 68 -20.22 -6.27 -32.48
CA SER A 68 -20.64 -5.90 -33.84
C SER A 68 -20.50 -7.01 -34.89
N HIS A 69 -20.02 -8.21 -34.52
CA HIS A 69 -19.75 -9.31 -35.46
C HIS A 69 -20.36 -10.66 -35.04
N ALA A 70 -21.57 -10.62 -34.48
CA ALA A 70 -22.39 -11.81 -34.22
C ALA A 70 -23.84 -11.59 -34.66
N THR A 71 -24.06 -11.17 -35.90
CA THR A 71 -25.35 -11.33 -36.59
C THR A 71 -25.12 -11.61 -38.07
N SER A 72 -25.89 -12.59 -38.56
CA SER A 72 -26.03 -13.16 -39.91
C SER A 72 -24.91 -14.08 -40.42
#